data_AF-A0A3D5CLT5-F1
#
_entry.id   AF-A0A3D5CLT5-F1
#
_cell.length_a   1.000
_cell.length_b   1.000
_cell.length_c   1.000
_cell.angle_alpha   90.00
_cell.angle_beta   90.00
_cell.angle_gamma   90.00
#
_symmetry.space_group_name_H-M   'P 1'
#
loop_
_entity.id
_entity.type
_entity.pdbx_description
1 polymer ?
#
loop_
_entity_poly.entity_id
_entity_poly.type
_entity_poly.pdbx_seq_one_letter_code
_entity_poly.pdbx_strand_id
1 'polypeptide(L)'
;MISDLTLQIRLQNMKSEDAFIVTLPTSIANNASVKDMLNRVFRVTEENKYVIKSCLDIHTNPDLLDIYDVLVQIFADNKAGRCSLKFLSPDHTEIHPNDPVYTTADGIFSMVLEQRYTPLDYAVRTGTWEDRNTLIEWLQEYALLYFINVEDELPNRLINLDTCSKFIDVVNRLHGKGMVDVSNPPNTFSLSNKGQCEINDVLDHMQAQLSQYNIFEDVLYDKDTNEVEFGTGRGANLIIQTLETERLDAVSLIFLKIMSETSPKDLNIDWRNAIQDEEFFEELIAPIADHDRIDECLINQVIETGVSYMIQTEKEFSEMEMIHKAQTFDETVIK
;
A
#
# COMPACT_ATOMS: atom_id res chain seq x y z
N MET A 1 34.13 -4.61 28.61
CA MET A 1 34.09 -4.37 27.15
C MET A 1 33.39 -5.57 26.55
N ILE A 2 32.19 -5.40 26.01
CA ILE A 2 31.51 -6.47 25.26
C ILE A 2 32.31 -6.60 23.98
N SER A 3 33.04 -7.71 23.81
CA SER A 3 33.99 -7.86 22.71
C SER A 3 33.29 -8.06 21.37
N ASP A 4 32.10 -8.67 21.35
CA ASP A 4 31.27 -8.85 20.17
C ASP A 4 29.79 -8.81 20.57
N LEU A 5 28.98 -7.97 19.91
CA LEU A 5 27.53 -7.88 20.13
C LEU A 5 26.83 -8.62 19.00
N THR A 6 26.05 -9.65 19.32
CA THR A 6 25.21 -10.34 18.34
C THR A 6 23.79 -9.76 18.39
N LEU A 7 23.35 -9.21 17.27
CA LEU A 7 21.99 -8.72 17.08
C LEU A 7 21.13 -9.84 16.50
N GLN A 8 20.00 -10.10 17.15
CA GLN A 8 18.99 -11.03 16.66
C GLN A 8 17.64 -10.32 16.50
N ILE A 9 17.10 -10.29 15.29
CA ILE A 9 15.80 -9.67 14.98
C ILE A 9 14.85 -10.72 14.39
N ARG A 10 13.64 -10.78 14.91
CA ARG A 10 12.55 -11.65 14.40
C ARG A 10 11.33 -10.79 14.08
N LEU A 11 10.66 -10.97 12.95
CA LEU A 11 9.35 -10.35 12.74
C LEU A 11 8.28 -11.07 13.59
N GLN A 12 7.25 -10.36 14.07
CA GLN A 12 6.25 -10.87 15.04
C GLN A 12 5.68 -12.26 14.71
N ASN A 13 5.50 -12.56 13.42
CA ASN A 13 4.91 -13.81 12.92
C ASN A 13 5.92 -14.82 12.35
N MET A 14 7.23 -14.52 12.41
CA MET A 14 8.28 -15.44 11.98
C MET A 14 8.69 -16.38 13.10
N LYS A 15 9.15 -17.59 12.75
CA LYS A 15 9.71 -18.50 13.74
C LYS A 15 11.09 -18.02 14.18
N SER A 16 11.57 -18.48 15.32
CA SER A 16 12.90 -18.11 15.84
C SER A 16 14.05 -18.60 14.98
N GLU A 17 13.84 -19.67 14.20
CA GLU A 17 14.82 -20.21 13.25
C GLU A 17 15.05 -19.30 12.03
N ASP A 18 14.05 -18.47 11.70
CA ASP A 18 14.10 -17.52 10.58
C ASP A 18 14.56 -16.12 11.03
N ALA A 19 15.11 -16.00 12.25
CA ALA A 19 15.57 -14.72 12.77
C ALA A 19 16.81 -14.24 12.00
N PHE A 20 16.84 -12.95 11.73
CA PHE A 20 18.06 -12.27 11.29
C PHE A 20 19.08 -12.29 12.42
N ILE A 21 20.27 -12.82 12.17
CA ILE A 21 21.35 -12.89 13.15
C ILE A 21 22.62 -12.31 12.54
N VAL A 22 23.22 -11.35 13.21
CA VAL A 22 24.51 -10.76 12.80
C VAL A 22 25.36 -10.39 14.01
N THR A 23 26.65 -10.72 13.95
CA THR A 23 27.62 -10.20 14.92
C THR A 23 28.14 -8.85 14.43
N LEU A 24 27.85 -7.81 15.20
CA LEU A 24 28.13 -6.43 14.80
C LEU A 24 29.59 -6.07 15.10
N PRO A 25 30.28 -5.36 14.17
CA PRO A 25 31.62 -4.85 14.43
C PRO A 25 31.58 -3.81 15.55
N THR A 26 32.66 -3.68 16.33
CA THR A 26 32.73 -2.79 17.50
C THR A 26 32.41 -1.32 17.19
N SER A 27 32.70 -0.86 15.96
CA SER A 27 32.34 0.48 15.47
C SER A 27 30.83 0.71 15.40
N ILE A 28 30.06 -0.36 15.17
CA ILE A 28 28.60 -0.37 15.13
C ILE A 28 28.04 -0.80 16.47
N ALA A 29 28.68 -1.67 17.25
CA ALA A 29 28.14 -2.14 18.54
C ALA A 29 28.20 -1.08 19.67
N ASN A 30 29.18 -0.17 19.64
CA ASN A 30 29.32 0.88 20.64
C ASN A 30 28.34 2.04 20.40
N ASN A 31 27.11 1.92 20.91
CA ASN A 31 26.08 2.97 20.85
C ASN A 31 25.51 3.33 22.22
N ALA A 32 24.88 4.51 22.28
CA ALA A 32 24.20 4.98 23.48
C ALA A 32 22.80 4.38 23.66
N SER A 33 22.12 3.98 22.58
CA SER A 33 20.75 3.47 22.59
C SER A 33 20.46 2.43 21.51
N VAL A 34 19.35 1.70 21.65
CA VAL A 34 18.80 0.80 20.63
C VAL A 34 18.56 1.53 19.30
N LYS A 35 17.99 2.74 19.36
CA LYS A 35 17.75 3.58 18.17
C LYS A 35 19.04 3.91 17.42
N ASP A 36 20.09 4.31 18.14
CA ASP A 36 21.37 4.65 17.53
C ASP A 36 22.01 3.43 16.85
N MET A 37 21.90 2.26 17.48
CA MET A 37 22.35 1.00 16.91
C MET A 37 21.59 0.65 15.62
N LEU A 38 20.26 0.61 15.68
CA LEU A 38 19.43 0.24 14.53
C LEU A 38 19.61 1.23 13.37
N ASN A 39 19.77 2.52 13.64
CA ASN A 39 20.04 3.52 12.61
C ASN A 39 21.38 3.33 11.91
N ARG A 40 22.38 2.75 12.58
CA ARG A 40 23.65 2.37 11.95
C ARG A 40 23.53 1.07 11.18
N VAL A 41 22.92 0.04 11.76
CA VAL A 41 22.75 -1.28 11.11
C VAL A 41 21.95 -1.17 9.82
N PHE A 42 20.83 -0.43 9.85
CA PHE A 42 19.89 -0.28 8.73
C PHE A 42 20.04 1.07 8.03
N ARG A 43 21.28 1.56 7.93
CA ARG A 43 21.58 2.75 7.14
C ARG A 43 21.60 2.39 5.66
N VAL A 44 20.81 3.12 4.85
CA VAL A 44 20.65 2.92 3.41
C VAL A 44 21.82 3.53 2.61
N THR A 45 23.05 3.18 2.97
CA THR A 45 24.26 3.58 2.21
C THR A 45 24.99 2.31 1.78
N GLU A 46 25.45 2.26 0.53
CA GLU A 46 26.11 1.07 -0.03
C GLU A 46 27.33 0.62 0.79
N GLU A 47 28.14 1.56 1.29
CA GLU A 47 29.25 1.26 2.19
C GLU A 47 28.80 0.52 3.46
N ASN A 48 27.71 0.98 4.09
CA ASN A 48 27.18 0.37 5.30
C ASN A 48 26.56 -1.00 5.02
N LYS A 49 25.80 -1.12 3.92
CA LYS A 49 25.23 -2.41 3.51
C LYS A 49 26.35 -3.43 3.27
N TYR A 50 27.42 -3.04 2.60
CA TYR A 50 28.59 -3.90 2.38
C TYR A 50 29.22 -4.36 3.69
N VAL A 51 29.42 -3.44 4.64
CA VAL A 51 29.96 -3.76 5.97
C VAL A 51 29.10 -4.80 6.69
N ILE A 52 27.77 -4.57 6.78
CA ILE A 52 26.88 -5.50 7.47
C ILE A 52 26.80 -6.85 6.73
N LYS A 53 26.65 -6.85 5.40
CA LYS A 53 26.61 -8.07 4.59
C LYS A 53 27.88 -8.91 4.75
N SER A 54 29.04 -8.27 4.92
CA SER A 54 30.31 -8.98 5.18
C SER A 54 30.38 -9.67 6.55
N CYS A 55 29.52 -9.28 7.50
CA CYS A 55 29.43 -9.88 8.83
C CYS A 55 28.41 -11.03 8.92
N LEU A 56 27.66 -11.29 7.85
CA LEU A 56 26.64 -12.35 7.83
C LEU A 56 27.29 -13.72 7.61
N ASP A 57 26.87 -14.70 8.41
CA ASP A 57 27.27 -16.10 8.22
C ASP A 57 26.40 -16.78 7.15
N ILE A 58 26.62 -16.38 5.90
CA ILE A 58 25.89 -16.90 4.73
C ILE A 58 26.19 -18.37 4.43
N HIS A 59 27.25 -18.93 5.03
CA HIS A 59 27.56 -20.35 4.91
C HIS A 59 26.60 -21.19 5.77
N THR A 60 26.25 -20.69 6.95
CA THR A 60 25.28 -21.35 7.84
C THR A 60 23.84 -21.07 7.44
N ASN A 61 23.53 -19.83 7.04
CA ASN A 61 22.21 -19.45 6.55
C ASN A 61 22.31 -18.50 5.34
N PRO A 62 22.19 -19.03 4.10
CA PRO A 62 22.23 -18.23 2.88
C PRO A 62 21.16 -17.13 2.81
N ASP A 63 20.00 -17.32 3.45
CA ASP A 63 18.85 -16.43 3.38
C ASP A 63 19.07 -15.12 4.18
N LEU A 64 20.14 -15.03 4.99
CA LEU A 64 20.45 -13.84 5.78
C LEU A 64 20.65 -12.58 4.92
N LEU A 65 21.09 -12.73 3.66
CA LEU A 65 21.21 -11.61 2.73
C LEU A 65 19.84 -11.03 2.38
N ASP A 66 18.90 -11.89 2.02
CA ASP A 66 17.54 -11.50 1.63
C ASP A 66 16.79 -10.94 2.84
N ILE A 67 16.91 -11.59 4.01
CA ILE A 67 16.32 -11.10 5.27
C ILE A 67 16.89 -9.73 5.64
N TYR A 68 18.20 -9.50 5.45
CA TYR A 68 18.81 -8.19 5.69
C TYR A 68 18.22 -7.12 4.76
N ASP A 69 18.08 -7.42 3.47
CA ASP A 69 17.54 -6.47 2.50
C ASP A 69 16.06 -6.13 2.81
N VAL A 70 15.26 -7.12 3.23
CA VAL A 70 13.89 -6.89 3.73
C VAL A 70 13.89 -5.98 4.97
N LEU A 71 14.76 -6.23 5.96
CA LEU A 71 14.82 -5.37 7.15
C LEU A 71 15.28 -3.95 6.81
N VAL A 72 16.26 -3.78 5.91
CA VAL A 72 16.67 -2.46 5.41
C VAL A 72 15.47 -1.73 4.82
N GLN A 73 14.63 -2.43 4.04
CA GLN A 73 13.41 -1.86 3.46
C GLN A 73 12.40 -1.47 4.54
N ILE A 74 12.11 -2.34 5.53
CA ILE A 74 11.18 -2.04 6.63
C ILE A 74 11.62 -0.78 7.40
N PHE A 75 12.90 -0.63 7.70
CA PHE A 75 13.41 0.58 8.36
C PHE A 75 13.39 1.81 7.44
N ALA A 76 13.56 1.64 6.13
CA ALA A 76 13.38 2.73 5.17
C ALA A 76 11.91 3.17 5.10
N ASP A 77 10.97 2.22 5.11
CA ASP A 77 9.52 2.46 5.08
C ASP A 77 9.04 3.16 6.35
N ASN A 78 9.58 2.79 7.51
CA ASN A 78 9.30 3.49 8.76
C ASN A 78 9.79 4.94 8.72
N LYS A 79 10.99 5.19 8.20
CA LYS A 79 11.49 6.56 7.97
C LYS A 79 10.64 7.31 6.93
N ALA A 80 10.15 6.59 5.93
CA ALA A 80 9.20 7.09 4.92
C ALA A 80 7.76 7.24 5.43
N GLY A 81 7.49 6.87 6.70
CA GLY A 81 6.18 7.04 7.34
C GLY A 81 5.10 6.10 6.80
N ARG A 82 5.49 5.06 6.06
CA ARG A 82 4.56 4.05 5.53
C ARG A 82 4.16 3.03 6.58
N CYS A 83 5.02 2.80 7.57
CA CYS A 83 4.72 1.90 8.67
C CYS A 83 5.21 2.43 10.01
N SER A 84 4.58 1.96 11.07
CA SER A 84 5.06 2.06 12.44
C SER A 84 5.78 0.78 12.84
N LEU A 85 6.80 0.93 13.68
CA LEU A 85 7.58 -0.19 14.23
C LEU A 85 7.44 -0.20 15.74
N LYS A 86 7.05 -1.36 16.28
CA LYS A 86 7.13 -1.66 17.70
C LYS A 86 8.22 -2.69 17.95
N PHE A 87 9.02 -2.43 18.98
CA PHE A 87 10.13 -3.28 19.37
C PHE A 87 9.79 -3.99 20.66
N LEU A 88 9.86 -5.32 20.66
CA LEU A 88 9.55 -6.16 21.80
C LEU A 88 10.76 -7.05 22.12
N SER A 89 10.92 -7.43 23.37
CA SER A 89 11.82 -8.51 23.76
C SER A 89 11.18 -9.88 23.44
N PRO A 90 11.94 -10.99 23.52
CA PRO A 90 11.39 -12.33 23.29
C PRO A 90 10.24 -12.73 24.22
N ASP A 91 10.16 -12.13 25.42
CA ASP A 91 9.07 -12.28 26.39
C ASP A 91 7.92 -11.27 26.19
N HIS A 92 7.89 -10.57 25.04
CA HIS A 92 6.86 -9.57 24.67
C HIS A 92 6.82 -8.32 25.55
N THR A 93 7.91 -8.01 26.26
CA THR A 93 8.07 -6.73 26.94
C THR A 93 8.49 -5.66 25.93
N GLU A 94 7.88 -4.48 25.99
CA GLU A 94 8.22 -3.38 25.06
C GLU A 94 9.65 -2.86 25.32
N ILE A 95 10.41 -2.71 24.24
CA ILE A 95 11.74 -2.11 24.23
C ILE A 95 11.60 -0.69 23.68
N HIS A 96 11.94 0.32 24.47
CA HIS A 96 11.88 1.68 23.98
C HIS A 96 13.12 2.01 23.14
N PRO A 97 13.00 2.79 22.05
CA PRO A 97 14.13 3.11 21.19
C PRO A 97 15.29 3.83 21.92
N ASN A 98 15.00 4.56 22.99
CA ASN A 98 16.00 5.28 23.79
C ASN A 98 16.63 4.41 24.89
N ASP A 99 16.18 3.17 25.05
CA ASP A 99 16.76 2.26 26.02
C ASP A 99 18.21 1.89 25.61
N PRO A 100 19.09 1.63 26.58
CA PRO A 100 20.39 1.04 26.29
C PRO A 100 20.23 -0.37 25.71
N VAL A 101 21.23 -0.81 24.94
CA VAL A 101 21.26 -2.18 24.40
C VAL A 101 21.61 -3.14 25.55
N TYR A 102 20.66 -4.00 25.93
CA TYR A 102 20.85 -5.00 26.97
C TYR A 102 21.24 -6.35 26.36
N THR A 103 22.35 -6.96 26.78
CA THR A 103 22.77 -8.25 26.24
C THR A 103 22.58 -9.38 27.24
N THR A 104 22.36 -10.59 26.74
CA THR A 104 22.57 -11.82 27.52
C THR A 104 24.04 -11.94 27.94
N ALA A 105 24.34 -12.92 28.81
CA ALA A 105 25.72 -13.24 29.19
C ALA A 105 26.61 -13.59 27.98
N ASP A 106 26.00 -14.12 26.91
CA ASP A 106 26.67 -14.49 25.67
C ASP A 106 26.79 -13.32 24.67
N GLY A 107 26.44 -12.09 25.09
CA GLY A 107 26.55 -10.90 24.24
C GLY A 107 25.45 -10.76 23.18
N ILE A 108 24.30 -11.44 23.37
CA ILE A 108 23.19 -11.42 22.41
C ILE A 108 22.15 -10.37 22.82
N PHE A 109 21.77 -9.50 21.90
CA PHE A 109 20.59 -8.66 21.99
C PHE A 109 19.52 -9.17 21.03
N SER A 110 18.42 -9.69 21.58
CA SER A 110 17.31 -10.26 20.81
C SER A 110 16.09 -9.35 20.89
N MET A 111 15.44 -9.14 19.75
CA MET A 111 14.21 -8.36 19.66
C MET A 111 13.24 -8.95 18.64
N VAL A 112 11.97 -8.72 18.88
CA VAL A 112 10.85 -9.00 18.00
C VAL A 112 10.37 -7.67 17.43
N LEU A 113 10.27 -7.59 16.10
CA LEU A 113 9.82 -6.43 15.36
C LEU A 113 8.36 -6.64 14.94
N GLU A 114 7.49 -5.77 15.39
CA GLU A 114 6.10 -5.68 14.95
C GLU A 114 5.98 -4.49 14.01
N GLN A 115 5.66 -4.79 12.75
CA GLN A 115 5.43 -3.81 11.69
C GLN A 115 3.94 -3.68 11.47
N ARG A 116 3.44 -2.44 11.50
CA ARG A 116 2.07 -2.12 11.13
C ARG A 116 2.10 -1.00 10.09
N TYR A 117 1.57 -1.26 8.90
CA TYR A 117 1.40 -0.24 7.88
C TYR A 117 0.40 0.82 8.34
N THR A 118 0.66 2.07 7.95
CA THR A 118 -0.10 3.25 8.36
C THR A 118 -0.46 4.09 7.12
N PRO A 119 -1.21 3.52 6.15
CA PRO A 119 -1.54 4.21 4.90
C PRO A 119 -2.30 5.54 5.10
N LEU A 120 -3.15 5.67 6.12
CA LEU A 120 -3.84 6.95 6.38
C LEU A 120 -2.85 8.05 6.78
N ASP A 121 -1.95 7.76 7.72
CA ASP A 121 -0.92 8.72 8.13
C ASP A 121 0.07 9.01 6.99
N TYR A 122 0.39 7.99 6.19
CA TYR A 122 1.27 8.12 5.04
C TYR A 122 0.70 9.10 4.00
N ALA A 123 -0.57 8.95 3.65
CA ALA A 123 -1.27 9.81 2.68
C ALA A 123 -1.30 11.30 3.09
N VAL A 124 -1.43 11.56 4.40
CA VAL A 124 -1.37 12.93 4.93
C VAL A 124 0.06 13.45 4.90
N ARG A 125 1.03 12.60 5.25
CA ARG A 125 2.44 12.97 5.29
C ARG A 125 3.03 13.29 3.92
N THR A 126 2.58 12.62 2.86
CA THR A 126 3.00 12.92 1.47
C THR A 126 2.29 14.14 0.90
N GLY A 127 1.29 14.69 1.60
CA GLY A 127 0.50 15.83 1.14
C GLY A 127 -0.54 15.46 0.08
N THR A 128 -0.86 14.16 -0.09
CA THR A 128 -1.95 13.71 -0.95
C THR A 128 -3.29 14.20 -0.38
N TRP A 129 -3.42 14.15 0.95
CA TRP A 129 -4.58 14.61 1.70
C TRP A 129 -4.17 15.68 2.73
N GLU A 130 -5.03 16.68 2.94
CA GLU A 130 -4.74 17.81 3.84
C GLU A 130 -4.61 17.34 5.30
N ASP A 131 -5.53 16.49 5.73
CA ASP A 131 -5.54 15.94 7.08
C ASP A 131 -6.28 14.59 7.13
N ARG A 132 -6.00 13.86 8.21
CA ARG A 132 -6.50 12.50 8.41
C ARG A 132 -8.02 12.43 8.57
N ASN A 133 -8.65 13.45 9.18
CA ASN A 133 -10.10 13.44 9.37
C ASN A 133 -10.81 13.62 8.03
N THR A 134 -10.34 14.55 7.20
CA THR A 134 -10.89 14.77 5.86
C THR A 134 -10.80 13.50 5.00
N LEU A 135 -9.66 12.79 5.05
CA LEU A 135 -9.50 11.52 4.36
C LEU A 135 -10.48 10.45 4.87
N ILE A 136 -10.59 10.27 6.19
CA ILE A 136 -11.53 9.30 6.78
C ILE A 136 -12.97 9.64 6.41
N GLU A 137 -13.37 10.91 6.51
CA GLU A 137 -14.73 11.32 6.15
C GLU A 137 -15.05 11.00 4.70
N TRP A 138 -14.09 11.21 3.78
CA TRP A 138 -14.24 10.85 2.38
C TRP A 138 -14.37 9.33 2.19
N LEU A 139 -13.49 8.53 2.79
CA LEU A 139 -13.54 7.07 2.73
C LEU A 139 -14.88 6.52 3.26
N GLN A 140 -15.36 7.06 4.37
CA GLN A 140 -16.65 6.70 4.96
C GLN A 140 -17.83 6.97 4.03
N GLU A 141 -17.86 8.17 3.46
CA GLU A 141 -18.93 8.61 2.57
C GLU A 141 -18.98 7.78 1.30
N TYR A 142 -17.85 7.57 0.64
CA TYR A 142 -17.79 6.80 -0.60
C TYR A 142 -17.96 5.30 -0.38
N ALA A 143 -17.52 4.75 0.75
CA ALA A 143 -17.87 3.38 1.13
C ALA A 143 -19.40 3.24 1.27
N LEU A 144 -20.06 4.18 1.98
CA LEU A 144 -21.51 4.14 2.16
C LEU A 144 -22.26 4.29 0.83
N LEU A 145 -21.87 5.26 -0.01
CA LEU A 145 -22.47 5.45 -1.33
C LEU A 145 -22.34 4.19 -2.19
N TYR A 146 -21.15 3.59 -2.21
CA TYR A 146 -20.90 2.35 -2.94
C TYR A 146 -21.80 1.21 -2.42
N PHE A 147 -21.85 0.97 -1.11
CA PHE A 147 -22.68 -0.10 -0.56
C PHE A 147 -24.16 0.06 -0.88
N ILE A 148 -24.70 1.28 -0.83
CA ILE A 148 -26.10 1.52 -1.22
C ILE A 148 -26.30 1.30 -2.72
N ASN A 149 -25.30 1.65 -3.54
CA ASN A 149 -25.33 1.54 -5.00
C ASN A 149 -25.37 0.08 -5.48
N VAL A 150 -24.51 -0.78 -4.92
CA VAL A 150 -24.35 -2.16 -5.43
C VAL A 150 -25.31 -3.17 -4.80
N GLU A 151 -25.92 -2.86 -3.66
CA GLU A 151 -26.82 -3.77 -2.96
C GLU A 151 -28.21 -3.12 -2.80
N ASP A 152 -29.07 -3.35 -3.81
CA ASP A 152 -30.48 -2.94 -3.83
C ASP A 152 -31.26 -3.41 -2.58
N GLU A 153 -30.89 -4.58 -2.06
CA GLU A 153 -31.52 -5.24 -0.93
C GLU A 153 -30.65 -5.23 0.34
N LEU A 154 -29.89 -4.17 0.62
CA LEU A 154 -29.27 -4.05 1.94
C LEU A 154 -30.37 -4.20 3.01
N PRO A 155 -30.40 -5.31 3.80
CA PRO A 155 -31.49 -5.59 4.73
C PRO A 155 -31.57 -4.57 5.88
N ASN A 156 -30.55 -3.72 5.94
CA ASN A 156 -30.21 -2.81 7.01
C ASN A 156 -30.18 -1.35 6.48
N ARG A 157 -31.18 -0.91 5.71
CA ARG A 157 -31.39 0.52 5.37
C ARG A 157 -32.19 1.30 6.42
N LEU A 158 -32.55 0.65 7.53
CA LEU A 158 -33.35 1.23 8.61
C LEU A 158 -32.45 1.97 9.63
N ILE A 159 -32.68 3.25 9.88
CA ILE A 159 -32.07 3.99 11.00
C ILE A 159 -32.97 3.77 12.22
N ASN A 160 -32.46 3.07 13.23
CA ASN A 160 -33.19 2.76 14.46
C ASN A 160 -32.40 3.23 15.71
N LEU A 161 -32.99 3.03 16.90
CA LEU A 161 -32.38 3.42 18.17
C LEU A 161 -31.04 2.72 18.47
N ASP A 162 -30.83 1.53 17.90
CA ASP A 162 -29.60 0.75 18.06
C ASP A 162 -28.53 1.14 17.02
N THR A 163 -28.86 2.04 16.09
CA THR A 163 -27.92 2.51 15.07
C THR A 163 -26.91 3.46 15.70
N CYS A 164 -25.63 3.15 15.56
CA CYS A 164 -24.56 3.94 16.14
C CYS A 164 -24.58 5.40 15.65
N SER A 165 -24.26 6.34 16.54
CA SER A 165 -24.22 7.77 16.24
C SER A 165 -23.24 8.11 15.12
N LYS A 166 -22.06 7.48 15.09
CA LYS A 166 -21.05 7.72 14.04
C LYS A 166 -21.60 7.39 12.64
N PHE A 167 -22.35 6.30 12.51
CA PHE A 167 -22.98 5.94 11.24
C PHE A 167 -24.05 6.96 10.83
N ILE A 168 -24.87 7.39 11.79
CA ILE A 168 -25.89 8.42 11.59
C ILE A 168 -25.23 9.73 11.12
N ASP A 169 -24.05 10.07 11.64
CA ASP A 169 -23.31 11.25 11.22
C ASP A 169 -22.92 11.16 9.74
N VAL A 170 -22.41 10.02 9.26
CA VAL A 170 -22.11 9.81 7.83
C VAL A 170 -23.37 9.98 6.97
N VAL A 171 -24.48 9.34 7.36
CA VAL A 171 -25.77 9.46 6.65
C VAL A 171 -26.24 10.91 6.61
N ASN A 172 -26.15 11.63 7.73
CA ASN A 172 -26.55 13.03 7.82
C ASN A 172 -25.66 13.95 6.97
N ARG A 173 -24.34 13.68 6.90
CA ARG A 173 -23.43 14.40 6.00
C ARG A 173 -23.81 14.19 4.54
N LEU A 174 -24.04 12.95 4.12
CA LEU A 174 -24.48 12.63 2.76
C LEU A 174 -25.86 13.21 2.43
N HIS A 175 -26.79 13.17 3.38
CA HIS A 175 -28.10 13.81 3.24
C HIS A 175 -27.98 15.34 3.12
N GLY A 176 -27.13 15.97 3.93
CA GLY A 176 -26.80 17.39 3.81
C GLY A 176 -26.17 17.76 2.46
N LYS A 177 -25.41 16.84 1.86
CA LYS A 177 -24.86 16.95 0.49
C LYS A 177 -25.88 16.64 -0.61
N GLY A 178 -27.09 16.18 -0.25
CA GLY A 178 -28.16 15.77 -1.16
C GLY A 178 -27.87 14.48 -1.93
N MET A 179 -26.92 13.66 -1.45
CA MET A 179 -26.53 12.39 -2.07
C MET A 179 -27.38 11.22 -1.58
N VAL A 180 -27.93 11.34 -0.37
CA VAL A 180 -28.79 10.33 0.25
C VAL A 180 -30.10 10.99 0.65
N ASP A 181 -31.21 10.37 0.31
CA ASP A 181 -32.54 10.75 0.78
C ASP A 181 -32.88 9.94 2.04
N VAL A 182 -33.41 10.61 3.06
CA VAL A 182 -33.89 9.97 4.29
C VAL A 182 -35.41 10.06 4.32
N SER A 183 -36.08 8.91 4.32
CA SER A 183 -37.53 8.82 4.38
C SER A 183 -38.01 8.91 5.83
N ASN A 184 -39.12 9.61 6.09
CA ASN A 184 -39.69 9.69 7.43
C ASN A 184 -41.23 9.61 7.38
N PRO A 185 -41.88 8.57 7.95
CA PRO A 185 -41.46 7.19 8.23
C PRO A 185 -41.43 6.32 6.95
N PRO A 186 -40.60 5.25 6.85
CA PRO A 186 -40.06 4.41 7.95
C PRO A 186 -38.59 4.65 8.39
N ASN A 187 -38.05 5.88 8.32
CA ASN A 187 -36.67 6.19 8.75
C ASN A 187 -35.61 5.36 8.01
N THR A 188 -35.85 5.14 6.72
CA THR A 188 -34.90 4.48 5.84
C THR A 188 -34.11 5.51 5.04
N PHE A 189 -32.96 5.11 4.52
CA PHE A 189 -32.20 5.94 3.60
C PHE A 189 -31.95 5.21 2.27
N SER A 190 -31.83 5.99 1.20
CA SER A 190 -31.56 5.51 -0.16
C SER A 190 -30.71 6.53 -0.90
N LEU A 191 -30.01 6.10 -1.96
CA LEU A 191 -29.38 7.06 -2.87
C LEU A 191 -30.43 7.98 -3.47
N SER A 192 -30.11 9.27 -3.52
CA SER A 192 -30.83 10.22 -4.36
C SER A 192 -30.34 10.07 -5.81
N ASN A 193 -31.05 10.66 -6.78
CA ASN A 193 -30.56 10.72 -8.16
C ASN A 193 -29.17 11.39 -8.24
N LYS A 194 -28.90 12.38 -7.39
CA LYS A 194 -27.60 13.04 -7.34
C LYS A 194 -26.52 12.10 -6.80
N GLY A 195 -26.79 11.39 -5.71
CA GLY A 195 -25.82 10.43 -5.15
C GLY A 195 -25.54 9.28 -6.12
N GLN A 196 -26.57 8.83 -6.84
CA GLN A 196 -26.45 7.80 -7.87
C GLN A 196 -25.56 8.24 -9.04
N CYS A 197 -25.73 9.47 -9.54
CA CYS A 197 -24.83 10.00 -10.57
C CYS A 197 -23.41 10.16 -10.03
N GLU A 198 -23.24 10.74 -8.85
CA GLU A 198 -21.92 11.00 -8.27
C GLU A 198 -21.08 9.72 -8.14
N ILE A 199 -21.63 8.66 -7.53
CA ILE A 199 -20.88 7.42 -7.33
C ILE A 199 -20.51 6.76 -8.65
N ASN A 200 -21.42 6.79 -9.64
CA ASN A 200 -21.14 6.23 -10.97
C ASN A 200 -20.09 7.06 -11.71
N ASP A 201 -20.18 8.38 -11.69
CA ASP A 201 -19.22 9.28 -12.33
C ASP A 201 -17.82 9.10 -11.74
N VAL A 202 -17.72 8.94 -10.41
CA VAL A 202 -16.44 8.71 -9.71
C VAL A 202 -15.86 7.33 -10.01
N LEU A 203 -16.69 6.29 -10.09
CA LEU A 203 -16.23 4.95 -10.48
C LEU A 203 -15.77 4.91 -11.94
N ASP A 204 -16.53 5.51 -12.86
CA ASP A 204 -16.16 5.62 -14.27
C ASP A 204 -14.87 6.42 -14.44
N HIS A 205 -14.72 7.52 -13.70
CA HIS A 205 -13.48 8.30 -13.69
C HIS A 205 -12.29 7.49 -13.19
N MET A 206 -12.45 6.77 -12.07
CA MET A 206 -11.41 5.90 -11.52
C MET A 206 -10.98 4.84 -12.54
N GLN A 207 -11.93 4.15 -13.18
CA GLN A 207 -11.62 3.13 -14.19
C GLN A 207 -10.89 3.73 -15.38
N ALA A 208 -11.37 4.87 -15.90
CA ALA A 208 -10.72 5.58 -17.00
C ALA A 208 -9.30 6.04 -16.65
N GLN A 209 -9.07 6.51 -15.43
CA GLN A 209 -7.73 6.89 -14.98
C GLN A 209 -6.83 5.66 -14.84
N LEU A 210 -7.21 4.65 -14.07
CA LEU A 210 -6.38 3.46 -13.85
C LEU A 210 -6.05 2.72 -15.15
N SER A 211 -6.97 2.69 -16.11
CA SER A 211 -6.73 2.06 -17.41
C SER A 211 -5.51 2.61 -18.16
N GLN A 212 -5.16 3.90 -17.94
CA GLN A 212 -3.98 4.54 -18.54
C GLN A 212 -2.68 4.08 -17.89
N TYR A 213 -2.76 3.44 -16.73
CA TYR A 213 -1.61 2.98 -15.93
C TYR A 213 -1.54 1.45 -15.84
N ASN A 214 -2.46 0.71 -16.47
CA ASN A 214 -2.48 -0.77 -16.44
C ASN A 214 -1.16 -1.41 -16.91
N ILE A 215 -0.40 -0.74 -17.78
CA ILE A 215 0.91 -1.22 -18.23
C ILE A 215 1.90 -1.41 -17.05
N PHE A 216 1.71 -0.67 -15.96
CA PHE A 216 2.57 -0.71 -14.78
C PHE A 216 2.16 -1.76 -13.74
N GLU A 217 1.13 -2.59 -14.01
CA GLU A 217 0.75 -3.69 -13.10
C GLU A 217 1.80 -4.81 -13.07
N ASP A 218 2.65 -4.88 -14.08
CA ASP A 218 3.61 -5.96 -14.28
C ASP A 218 4.84 -5.43 -15.01
N VAL A 219 5.77 -4.88 -14.23
CA VAL A 219 7.01 -4.29 -14.72
C VAL A 219 8.18 -5.18 -14.33
N LEU A 220 8.84 -5.75 -15.33
CA LEU A 220 10.12 -6.41 -15.15
C LEU A 220 11.22 -5.43 -15.53
N TYR A 221 12.22 -5.30 -14.67
CA TYR A 221 13.31 -4.37 -14.86
C TYR A 221 14.64 -4.96 -14.40
N ASP A 222 15.69 -4.73 -15.19
CA ASP A 222 17.06 -5.12 -14.89
C ASP A 222 17.95 -3.88 -14.61
N LYS A 223 18.51 -3.83 -13.39
CA LYS A 223 19.40 -2.76 -12.92
C LYS A 223 20.69 -2.63 -13.71
N ASP A 224 21.19 -3.73 -14.23
CA ASP A 224 22.50 -3.79 -14.89
C ASP A 224 22.38 -3.45 -16.37
N THR A 225 21.29 -3.86 -17.03
CA THR A 225 21.07 -3.62 -18.46
C THR A 225 20.23 -2.38 -18.76
N ASN A 226 19.53 -1.82 -17.76
CA ASN A 226 18.51 -0.77 -17.93
C ASN A 226 17.36 -1.17 -18.86
N GLU A 227 17.13 -2.47 -19.03
CA GLU A 227 16.00 -2.98 -19.79
C GLU A 227 14.73 -2.97 -18.94
N VAL A 228 13.62 -2.56 -19.56
CA VAL A 228 12.29 -2.52 -18.95
C VAL A 228 11.34 -3.27 -19.88
N GLU A 229 10.65 -4.27 -19.34
CA GLU A 229 9.64 -5.06 -20.02
C GLU A 229 8.31 -4.99 -19.26
N PHE A 230 7.20 -4.99 -20.00
CA PHE A 230 5.85 -4.89 -19.45
C PHE A 230 5.04 -6.14 -19.79
N GLY A 231 4.18 -6.61 -18.88
CA GLY A 231 3.24 -7.70 -19.16
C GLY A 231 3.87 -9.09 -19.28
N THR A 232 4.98 -9.33 -18.57
CA THR A 232 5.74 -10.60 -18.59
C THR A 232 5.12 -11.73 -17.75
N GLY A 233 4.19 -11.38 -16.85
CA GLY A 233 3.59 -12.21 -15.81
C GLY A 233 4.51 -12.47 -14.60
N ARG A 234 5.63 -11.75 -14.49
CA ARG A 234 6.69 -11.98 -13.48
C ARG A 234 7.28 -10.69 -12.90
N GLY A 235 6.82 -9.54 -13.35
CA GLY A 235 7.26 -8.24 -12.90
C GLY A 235 6.62 -7.81 -11.58
N ALA A 236 7.10 -6.68 -11.09
CA ALA A 236 6.56 -6.00 -9.91
C ALA A 236 5.32 -5.17 -10.28
N ASN A 237 4.38 -5.04 -9.35
CA ASN A 237 3.25 -4.13 -9.52
C ASN A 237 3.63 -2.72 -9.08
N LEU A 238 3.90 -1.85 -10.05
CA LEU A 238 4.37 -0.49 -9.83
C LEU A 238 3.28 0.57 -10.07
N ILE A 239 1.99 0.18 -10.19
CA ILE A 239 0.90 1.15 -10.38
C ILE A 239 0.92 2.21 -9.29
N ILE A 240 0.95 1.81 -8.02
CA ILE A 240 0.80 2.75 -6.91
C ILE A 240 1.97 3.74 -6.90
N GLN A 241 3.20 3.24 -7.05
CA GLN A 241 4.38 4.11 -7.13
C GLN A 241 4.30 5.07 -8.34
N THR A 242 3.76 4.60 -9.46
CA THR A 242 3.59 5.41 -10.67
C THR A 242 2.58 6.54 -10.43
N LEU A 243 1.41 6.22 -9.85
CA LEU A 243 0.39 7.22 -9.50
C LEU A 243 0.96 8.30 -8.56
N GLU A 244 1.72 7.89 -7.55
CA GLU A 244 2.37 8.82 -6.62
C GLU A 244 3.41 9.71 -7.31
N THR A 245 4.21 9.13 -8.22
CA THR A 245 5.25 9.85 -8.97
C THR A 245 4.63 10.90 -9.90
N GLU A 246 3.52 10.54 -10.55
CA GLU A 246 2.71 11.43 -11.40
C GLU A 246 1.80 12.38 -10.59
N ARG A 247 1.88 12.34 -9.26
CA ARG A 247 1.11 13.20 -8.32
C ARG A 247 -0.41 13.04 -8.44
N LEU A 248 -0.87 11.83 -8.74
CA LEU A 248 -2.27 11.46 -8.69
C LEU A 248 -2.69 11.03 -7.29
N ASP A 249 -3.99 11.11 -7.01
CA ASP A 249 -4.57 10.64 -5.75
C ASP A 249 -4.69 9.10 -5.77
N ALA A 250 -3.56 8.44 -5.51
CA ALA A 250 -3.49 6.99 -5.43
C ALA A 250 -4.45 6.43 -4.38
N VAL A 251 -4.68 7.14 -3.27
CA VAL A 251 -5.56 6.69 -2.19
C VAL A 251 -6.98 6.53 -2.69
N SER A 252 -7.55 7.58 -3.30
CA SER A 252 -8.90 7.52 -3.84
C SER A 252 -9.04 6.47 -4.93
N LEU A 253 -8.09 6.41 -5.86
CA LEU A 253 -8.15 5.47 -6.99
C LEU A 253 -8.09 4.01 -6.54
N ILE A 254 -7.16 3.67 -5.66
CA ILE A 254 -6.99 2.31 -5.16
C ILE A 254 -8.13 1.92 -4.23
N PHE A 255 -8.58 2.82 -3.34
CA PHE A 255 -9.76 2.59 -2.51
C PHE A 255 -10.99 2.24 -3.37
N LEU A 256 -11.30 3.06 -4.38
CA LEU A 256 -12.45 2.84 -5.25
C LEU A 256 -12.28 1.56 -6.10
N LYS A 257 -11.06 1.26 -6.59
CA LYS A 257 -10.76 0.02 -7.30
C LYS A 257 -11.10 -1.18 -6.42
N ILE A 258 -10.54 -1.25 -5.22
CA ILE A 258 -10.74 -2.36 -4.28
C ILE A 258 -12.22 -2.49 -3.92
N MET A 259 -12.91 -1.38 -3.64
CA MET A 259 -14.34 -1.40 -3.38
C MET A 259 -15.12 -1.99 -4.57
N SER A 260 -14.81 -1.55 -5.81
CA SER A 260 -15.49 -2.02 -7.02
C SER A 260 -15.23 -3.50 -7.37
N GLU A 261 -14.07 -4.02 -6.98
CA GLU A 261 -13.67 -5.41 -7.22
C GLU A 261 -14.14 -6.34 -6.10
N THR A 262 -14.53 -5.80 -4.94
CA THR A 262 -14.96 -6.58 -3.79
C THR A 262 -16.47 -6.49 -3.59
N SER A 263 -17.18 -7.63 -3.64
CA SER A 263 -18.59 -7.63 -3.27
C SER A 263 -18.75 -7.38 -1.77
N PRO A 264 -19.77 -6.60 -1.33
CA PRO A 264 -20.09 -6.47 0.09
C PRO A 264 -20.40 -7.82 0.76
N LYS A 265 -20.88 -8.81 -0.02
CA LYS A 265 -21.12 -10.18 0.44
C LYS A 265 -19.81 -10.95 0.66
N ASP A 266 -18.81 -10.73 -0.18
CA ASP A 266 -17.51 -11.40 -0.09
C ASP A 266 -16.72 -10.93 1.13
N LEU A 267 -16.96 -9.68 1.56
CA LEU A 267 -16.39 -9.16 2.80
C LEU A 267 -16.92 -9.91 4.03
N ASN A 268 -18.16 -10.45 4.01
CA ASN A 268 -18.83 -11.00 5.20
C ASN A 268 -18.77 -10.02 6.41
N ILE A 269 -18.77 -8.72 6.13
CA ILE A 269 -18.64 -7.65 7.12
C ILE A 269 -20.01 -7.04 7.41
N ASP A 270 -20.26 -6.71 8.68
CA ASP A 270 -21.30 -5.74 9.03
C ASP A 270 -20.85 -4.34 8.59
N TRP A 271 -21.16 -3.97 7.35
CA TRP A 271 -20.71 -2.74 6.70
C TRP A 271 -21.04 -1.47 7.51
N ARG A 272 -22.08 -1.48 8.36
CA ARG A 272 -22.39 -0.38 9.26
C ARG A 272 -21.30 -0.18 10.31
N ASN A 273 -20.72 -1.26 10.81
CA ASN A 273 -19.60 -1.21 11.75
C ASN A 273 -18.30 -0.92 11.01
N ALA A 274 -18.08 -1.50 9.83
CA ALA A 274 -16.87 -1.28 9.04
C ALA A 274 -16.65 0.19 8.69
N ILE A 275 -17.70 0.91 8.25
CA ILE A 275 -17.59 2.35 7.94
C ILE A 275 -17.18 3.18 9.18
N GLN A 276 -17.41 2.67 10.39
CA GLN A 276 -17.03 3.39 11.61
C GLN A 276 -15.65 3.00 12.11
N ASP A 277 -15.08 1.93 11.58
CA ASP A 277 -13.82 1.37 11.99
C ASP A 277 -12.71 1.93 11.12
N GLU A 278 -11.79 2.67 11.73
CA GLU A 278 -10.62 3.17 11.02
C GLU A 278 -9.67 2.03 10.64
N GLU A 279 -9.62 0.96 11.43
CA GLU A 279 -8.80 -0.21 11.13
C GLU A 279 -9.27 -0.91 9.86
N PHE A 280 -10.58 -0.95 9.62
CA PHE A 280 -11.13 -1.42 8.34
C PHE A 280 -10.56 -0.63 7.16
N PHE A 281 -10.49 0.70 7.26
CA PHE A 281 -9.91 1.51 6.19
C PHE A 281 -8.39 1.34 6.08
N GLU A 282 -7.65 1.34 7.20
CA GLU A 282 -6.20 1.10 7.18
C GLU A 282 -5.85 -0.24 6.52
N GLU A 283 -6.65 -1.29 6.75
CA GLU A 283 -6.48 -2.59 6.08
C GLU A 283 -6.87 -2.54 4.60
N LEU A 284 -8.01 -1.91 4.29
CA LEU A 284 -8.52 -1.82 2.92
C LEU A 284 -7.56 -1.07 1.98
N ILE A 285 -6.95 0.02 2.47
CA ILE A 285 -5.97 0.80 1.72
C ILE A 285 -4.52 0.48 2.10
N ALA A 286 -4.27 -0.64 2.78
CA ALA A 286 -2.91 -1.11 3.08
C ALA A 286 -1.97 -1.10 1.87
N PRO A 287 -2.41 -1.45 0.63
CA PRO A 287 -1.54 -1.39 -0.54
C PRO A 287 -0.91 -0.02 -0.80
N ILE A 288 -1.52 1.08 -0.34
CA ILE A 288 -0.93 2.42 -0.46
C ILE A 288 0.41 2.53 0.27
N ALA A 289 0.58 1.81 1.37
CA ALA A 289 1.82 1.77 2.13
C ALA A 289 2.64 0.49 1.87
N ASP A 290 1.97 -0.60 1.51
CA ASP A 290 2.52 -1.94 1.28
C ASP A 290 2.42 -2.33 -0.21
N HIS A 291 3.35 -1.83 -1.01
CA HIS A 291 3.44 -2.19 -2.42
C HIS A 291 4.89 -2.24 -2.91
N ASP A 292 5.10 -2.94 -4.02
CA ASP A 292 6.41 -3.01 -4.66
C ASP A 292 6.91 -1.61 -5.04
N ARG A 293 8.21 -1.40 -4.79
CA ARG A 293 8.86 -0.12 -5.05
C ARG A 293 10.25 -0.29 -5.58
N ILE A 294 10.59 0.64 -6.46
CA ILE A 294 11.91 0.82 -7.03
C ILE A 294 12.45 2.21 -6.71
N ASP A 295 13.75 2.43 -6.94
CA ASP A 295 14.41 3.69 -6.62
C ASP A 295 13.80 4.88 -7.41
N GLU A 296 13.79 6.09 -6.82
CA GLU A 296 13.17 7.29 -7.45
C GLU A 296 13.79 7.66 -8.81
N CYS A 297 15.10 7.46 -8.98
CA CYS A 297 15.75 7.71 -10.27
C CYS A 297 15.26 6.74 -11.35
N LEU A 298 14.86 5.55 -10.94
CA LEU A 298 14.49 4.46 -11.82
C LEU A 298 13.01 4.49 -12.18
N ILE A 299 12.13 4.82 -11.24
CA ILE A 299 10.69 4.90 -11.53
C ILE A 299 10.40 5.90 -12.64
N ASN A 300 11.12 7.03 -12.68
CA ASN A 300 10.99 8.01 -13.77
C ASN A 300 11.34 7.40 -15.13
N GLN A 301 12.40 6.60 -15.21
CA GLN A 301 12.78 5.90 -16.45
C GLN A 301 11.76 4.84 -16.85
N VAL A 302 11.22 4.08 -15.89
CA VAL A 302 10.15 3.11 -16.13
C VAL A 302 8.92 3.80 -16.71
N ILE A 303 8.52 4.94 -16.13
CA ILE A 303 7.38 5.74 -16.61
C ILE A 303 7.63 6.24 -18.03
N GLU A 304 8.78 6.85 -18.31
CA GLU A 304 9.14 7.34 -19.65
C GLU A 304 9.12 6.22 -20.70
N THR A 305 9.61 5.04 -20.33
CA THR A 305 9.61 3.85 -21.20
C THR A 305 8.18 3.34 -21.43
N GLY A 306 7.36 3.30 -20.38
CA GLY A 306 5.96 2.89 -20.47
C GLY A 306 5.14 3.82 -21.36
N VAL A 307 5.32 5.13 -21.22
CA VAL A 307 4.66 6.13 -22.10
C VAL A 307 5.08 5.95 -23.56
N SER A 308 6.38 5.74 -23.80
CA SER A 308 6.90 5.49 -25.16
C SER A 308 6.32 4.22 -25.77
N TYR A 309 6.22 3.15 -24.97
CA TYR A 309 5.59 1.90 -25.37
C TYR A 309 4.13 2.12 -25.75
N MET A 310 3.32 2.75 -24.89
CA MET A 310 1.90 3.02 -25.16
C MET A 310 1.68 3.78 -26.48
N ILE A 311 2.48 4.83 -26.73
CA ILE A 311 2.43 5.61 -27.97
C ILE A 311 2.75 4.74 -29.19
N GLN A 312 3.72 3.83 -29.07
CA GLN A 312 4.07 2.92 -30.16
C GLN A 312 2.94 1.93 -30.44
N THR A 313 2.39 1.29 -29.40
CA THR A 313 1.31 0.31 -29.54
C THR A 313 0.04 0.93 -30.12
N GLU A 314 -0.30 2.16 -29.75
CA GLU A 314 -1.43 2.89 -30.33
C GLU A 314 -1.24 3.18 -31.82
N LYS A 315 -0.02 3.55 -32.23
CA LYS A 315 0.31 3.75 -33.65
C LYS A 315 0.19 2.47 -34.44
N GLU A 316 0.77 1.38 -33.94
CA GLU A 316 0.72 0.06 -34.58
C GLU A 316 -0.74 -0.43 -34.70
N PHE A 317 -1.54 -0.24 -33.66
CA PHE A 317 -2.97 -0.57 -33.68
C PHE A 317 -3.73 0.26 -34.72
N SER A 318 -3.49 1.57 -34.78
CA SER A 318 -4.11 2.48 -35.76
C SER A 318 -3.73 2.11 -37.20
N GLU A 319 -2.47 1.75 -37.44
CA GLU A 319 -1.99 1.28 -38.74
C GLU A 319 -2.64 -0.04 -39.15
N MET A 320 -2.75 -1.00 -38.22
CA MET A 320 -3.43 -2.27 -38.48
C MET A 320 -4.94 -2.08 -38.75
N GLU A 321 -5.60 -1.16 -38.05
CA GLU A 321 -7.02 -0.86 -38.29
C GLU A 321 -7.23 -0.22 -39.68
N MET A 322 -6.31 0.66 -40.11
CA MET A 322 -6.33 1.20 -41.48
C MET A 322 -6.11 0.12 -42.54
N ILE A 323 -5.17 -0.81 -42.31
CA ILE A 323 -4.94 -1.95 -43.21
C ILE A 323 -6.19 -2.84 -43.28
N HIS A 324 -6.83 -3.14 -42.14
CA HIS A 324 -8.03 -3.95 -42.09
C HIS A 324 -9.23 -3.27 -42.78
N LYS A 325 -9.41 -1.96 -42.60
CA LYS A 325 -10.41 -1.16 -43.33
C LYS A 325 -10.14 -1.12 -44.84
N ALA A 326 -8.89 -1.04 -45.27
CA ALA A 326 -8.53 -1.09 -46.68
C ALA A 326 -8.84 -2.46 -47.32
N GLN A 327 -8.52 -3.55 -46.62
CA GLN A 327 -8.78 -4.91 -47.09
C GLN A 327 -10.29 -5.22 -47.19
N THR A 328 -11.09 -4.75 -46.22
CA THR A 328 -12.56 -4.91 -46.26
C THR A 328 -13.25 -4.04 -47.31
N PHE A 329 -12.67 -2.89 -47.66
CA PHE A 329 -13.14 -2.04 -48.77
C PHE A 329 -12.91 -2.69 -50.14
N ASP A 330 -11.76 -3.34 -50.36
CA ASP A 330 -11.48 -4.04 -51.63
C ASP A 330 -12.40 -5.26 -51.84
N GLU A 331 -12.78 -5.97 -50.77
CA GLU A 331 -13.73 -7.11 -50.87
C GLU A 331 -15.17 -6.69 -51.15
N THR A 332 -15.56 -5.46 -50.81
CA THR A 332 -16.91 -4.92 -51.08
C THR A 332 -17.04 -4.28 -52.46
N VAL A 333 -15.94 -3.89 -53.11
CA VAL A 333 -15.93 -3.31 -54.48
C VAL A 333 -15.83 -4.41 -55.56
N ILE A 334 -15.45 -5.63 -55.21
CA ILE A 334 -15.31 -6.78 -56.14
C ILE A 334 -16.59 -7.67 -56.19
N LYS A 335 -17.65 -7.32 -55.46
CA LYS A 335 -19.00 -7.92 -55.60
C LYS A 335 -19.94 -6.94 -56.28
#